data_AF-A0A9E0I1Q3-F1
#
_entry.id   AF-A0A9E0I1Q3-F1
#
_cell.length_a   1.000
_cell.length_b   1.000
_cell.length_c   1.000
_cell.angle_alpha   90.00
_cell.angle_beta   90.00
_cell.angle_gamma   90.00
#
_symmetry.space_group_name_H-M   'P 1'
#
loop_
_entity.id
_entity.type
_entity.pdbx_description
1 polymer ?
#
loop_
_entity_poly.entity_id
_entity_poly.type
_entity_poly.pdbx_seq_one_letter_code
_entity_poly.pdbx_strand_id
1 'polypeptide(L)'
;MFGKLIDVTSIRSTSDAVWFYLSSLILLVGFSTVMTYVLHSVGVIDTVGSFFDGGHVHTLIGTGFVLVLSSMILTGRKLTSDLFSILLVGVGVYLSYTTNVMLGMLPVALLTTLPGSSK
;
A
#
# COMPACT_ATOMS: atom_id res chain seq x y z
N MET A 1 16.73 -7.01 -11.19
CA MET A 1 16.12 -5.65 -11.27
C MET A 1 14.77 -5.59 -10.56
N PHE A 2 13.82 -6.50 -10.80
CA PHE A 2 12.54 -6.57 -10.07
C PHE A 2 12.67 -6.68 -8.53
N GLY A 3 13.61 -7.49 -8.02
CA GLY A 3 13.84 -7.60 -6.57
C GLY A 3 14.27 -6.29 -5.91
N LYS A 4 15.02 -5.44 -6.63
CA LYS A 4 15.43 -4.10 -6.15
C LYS A 4 14.29 -3.09 -6.19
N LEU A 5 13.30 -3.31 -7.06
CA LEU A 5 12.08 -2.48 -7.18
C LEU A 5 11.03 -2.84 -6.11
N ILE A 6 11.07 -4.06 -5.57
CA ILE A 6 10.18 -4.53 -4.49
C ILE A 6 10.88 -4.45 -3.12
N ASP A 7 12.18 -4.17 -3.09
CA ASP A 7 12.92 -4.03 -1.84
C ASP A 7 12.38 -2.84 -1.04
N VAL A 8 11.77 -3.19 0.09
CA VAL A 8 11.08 -2.33 1.07
C VAL A 8 12.09 -1.62 1.98
N THR A 9 13.37 -2.03 1.93
CA THR A 9 14.39 -1.69 2.93
C THR A 9 15.38 -0.62 2.44
N SER A 10 15.40 -0.30 1.14
CA SER A 10 16.31 0.69 0.55
C SER A 10 15.78 2.13 0.69
N ILE A 11 16.65 3.07 1.07
CA ILE A 11 16.40 4.52 0.96
C ILE A 11 16.28 4.84 -0.53
N ARG A 12 15.12 5.36 -0.95
CA ARG A 12 14.85 5.68 -2.35
C ARG A 12 14.97 7.17 -2.60
N SER A 13 15.68 7.53 -3.68
CA SER A 13 15.56 8.86 -4.28
C SER A 13 14.12 9.08 -4.75
N THR A 14 13.68 10.33 -4.91
CA THR A 14 12.30 10.67 -5.29
C THR A 14 11.82 9.93 -6.55
N SER A 15 12.73 9.65 -7.50
CA SER A 15 12.47 8.84 -8.70
C SER A 15 12.20 7.36 -8.41
N ASP A 16 12.93 6.76 -7.46
CA ASP A 16 12.78 5.34 -7.11
C ASP A 16 11.51 5.09 -6.29
N ALA A 17 11.06 6.09 -5.53
CA ALA A 17 9.78 6.05 -4.82
C ALA A 17 8.58 6.06 -5.78
N VAL A 18 8.68 6.80 -6.90
CA VAL A 18 7.67 6.75 -7.97
C VAL A 18 7.61 5.37 -8.61
N TRP A 19 8.76 4.73 -8.85
CA TRP A 19 8.80 3.34 -9.35
C TRP A 19 8.29 2.31 -8.33
N PHE A 20 8.53 2.53 -7.03
CA PHE A 20 7.91 1.73 -5.97
C PHE A 20 6.39 1.87 -6.00
N TYR A 21 5.89 3.09 -6.10
CA TYR A 21 4.46 3.37 -6.21
C TYR A 21 3.81 2.68 -7.43
N LEU A 22 4.41 2.81 -8.61
CA LEU A 22 3.91 2.16 -9.83
C LEU A 22 3.92 0.62 -9.72
N SER A 23 5.02 0.04 -9.25
CA SER A 23 5.12 -1.42 -9.11
C SER A 23 4.17 -1.98 -8.04
N SER A 24 4.01 -1.27 -6.92
CA SER A 24 3.06 -1.65 -5.86
C SER A 24 1.60 -1.47 -6.30
N LEU A 25 1.28 -0.50 -7.15
CA LEU A 25 -0.04 -0.41 -7.78
C LEU A 25 -0.32 -1.57 -8.75
N ILE A 26 0.65 -1.94 -9.59
CA ILE A 26 0.50 -3.10 -10.49
C ILE A 26 0.30 -4.38 -9.67
N LEU A 27 1.07 -4.55 -8.60
CA LEU A 27 0.97 -5.68 -7.68
C LEU A 27 -0.40 -5.67 -6.97
N LEU A 28 -0.85 -4.52 -6.49
CA LEU A 28 -2.18 -4.35 -5.88
C LEU A 28 -3.30 -4.79 -6.84
N VAL A 29 -3.26 -4.35 -8.10
CA VAL A 29 -4.27 -4.72 -9.10
C VAL A 29 -4.25 -6.23 -9.33
N GLY A 30 -3.08 -6.83 -9.49
CA GLY A 30 -2.95 -8.28 -9.65
C GLY A 30 -3.44 -9.05 -8.41
N PHE A 31 -3.00 -8.65 -7.22
CA PHE A 31 -3.38 -9.24 -5.95
C PHE A 31 -4.89 -9.15 -5.72
N SER A 32 -5.48 -7.97 -5.92
CA SER A 32 -6.89 -7.74 -5.69
C SER A 32 -7.76 -8.49 -6.71
N THR A 33 -7.32 -8.63 -7.96
CA THR A 33 -8.04 -9.44 -8.96
C THR A 33 -8.09 -10.92 -8.57
N VAL A 34 -6.95 -11.48 -8.13
CA VAL A 34 -6.88 -12.87 -7.65
C VAL A 34 -7.70 -13.05 -6.38
N MET A 35 -7.59 -12.12 -5.44
CA MET A 35 -8.30 -12.14 -4.16
C MET A 35 -9.81 -12.11 -4.39
N THR A 36 -10.32 -11.17 -5.18
CA THR A 36 -11.75 -11.09 -5.53
C THR A 36 -12.21 -12.34 -6.27
N TYR A 37 -11.42 -12.88 -7.20
CA TYR A 37 -11.76 -14.13 -7.89
C TYR A 37 -11.93 -15.30 -6.91
N VAL A 38 -10.99 -15.45 -5.97
CA VAL A 38 -11.06 -16.49 -4.93
C VAL A 38 -12.27 -16.26 -4.03
N LEU A 39 -12.44 -15.06 -3.47
CA LEU A 39 -13.55 -14.76 -2.55
C LEU A 39 -14.93 -14.87 -3.22
N HIS A 40 -15.04 -14.54 -4.51
CA HIS A 40 -16.24 -14.82 -5.31
C HIS A 40 -16.47 -16.33 -5.48
N SER A 41 -15.42 -17.11 -5.73
CA SER A 41 -15.53 -18.58 -5.86
C SER A 41 -15.99 -19.29 -4.59
N VAL A 42 -15.73 -18.71 -3.41
CA VAL A 42 -16.19 -19.23 -2.10
C VAL A 42 -17.52 -18.61 -1.65
N GLY A 43 -18.16 -17.77 -2.47
CA GLY A 43 -19.46 -17.16 -2.18
C GLY A 43 -19.44 -16.06 -1.12
N VAL A 44 -18.27 -15.44 -0.87
CA VAL A 44 -18.11 -14.38 0.14
C VAL A 44 -18.44 -12.98 -0.43
N ILE A 45 -18.45 -12.81 -1.76
CA ILE A 45 -18.71 -11.52 -2.41
C ILE A 45 -19.62 -11.73 -3.62
N ASP A 46 -20.71 -10.98 -3.69
CA ASP A 46 -21.69 -11.01 -4.80
C ASP A 46 -21.42 -9.97 -5.89
N THR A 47 -20.51 -9.01 -5.68
CA THR A 47 -20.29 -7.90 -6.62
C THR A 47 -18.81 -7.72 -6.96
N VAL A 48 -18.47 -7.87 -8.25
CA VAL A 48 -17.17 -7.50 -8.82
C VAL A 48 -17.21 -6.00 -9.17
N GLY A 49 -16.85 -5.16 -8.21
CA GLY A 49 -16.84 -3.69 -8.37
C GLY A 49 -15.52 -3.14 -8.91
N SER A 50 -15.50 -1.86 -9.29
CA SER A 50 -14.28 -1.16 -9.73
C SER A 50 -13.31 -0.96 -8.56
N PHE A 51 -12.05 -1.40 -8.72
CA PHE A 51 -10.97 -1.30 -7.74
C PHE A 51 -10.63 0.13 -7.30
N PHE A 52 -11.01 1.11 -8.11
CA PHE A 52 -10.71 2.53 -7.91
C PHE A 52 -11.86 3.31 -7.28
N ASP A 53 -12.95 2.64 -6.91
CA ASP A 53 -14.13 3.30 -6.35
C ASP A 53 -14.14 3.22 -4.82
N GLY A 54 -14.25 4.37 -4.16
CA GLY A 54 -14.21 4.54 -2.71
C GLY A 54 -15.40 3.90 -1.98
N GLY A 55 -15.20 3.25 -0.83
CA GLY A 55 -16.30 2.87 0.08
C GLY A 55 -16.99 1.52 -0.15
N HIS A 56 -16.51 0.68 -1.07
CA HIS A 56 -17.03 -0.68 -1.32
C HIS A 56 -16.11 -1.80 -0.80
N VAL A 57 -16.57 -3.07 -0.79
CA VAL A 57 -15.78 -4.23 -0.31
C VAL A 57 -14.40 -4.32 -1.00
N HIS A 58 -14.30 -3.89 -2.26
CA HIS A 58 -13.03 -3.78 -2.98
C HIS A 58 -12.02 -2.82 -2.33
N THR A 59 -12.49 -1.69 -1.79
CA THR A 59 -11.62 -0.77 -1.03
C THR A 59 -11.14 -1.34 0.27
N LEU A 60 -11.85 -2.29 0.88
CA LEU A 60 -11.39 -2.96 2.10
C LEU A 60 -10.21 -3.90 1.82
N ILE A 61 -10.18 -4.55 0.66
CA ILE A 61 -9.03 -5.33 0.20
C ILE A 61 -7.84 -4.39 -0.10
N GLY A 62 -8.10 -3.27 -0.78
CA GLY A 62 -7.08 -2.28 -1.11
C GLY A 62 -6.47 -1.59 0.11
N THR A 63 -7.28 -1.23 1.10
CA THR A 63 -6.80 -0.65 2.37
C THR A 63 -6.01 -1.66 3.20
N GLY A 64 -6.44 -2.92 3.21
CA GLY A 64 -5.69 -4.02 3.82
C GLY A 64 -4.30 -4.16 3.19
N PHE A 65 -4.19 -4.04 1.87
CA PHE A 65 -2.91 -4.05 1.17
C PHE A 65 -2.03 -2.85 1.53
N VAL A 66 -2.60 -1.64 1.57
CA VAL A 66 -1.92 -0.40 2.01
C VAL A 66 -1.38 -0.57 3.44
N LEU A 67 -2.17 -1.14 4.34
CA LEU A 67 -1.77 -1.45 5.73
C LEU A 67 -0.58 -2.41 5.78
N VAL A 68 -0.66 -3.52 5.04
CA VAL A 68 0.41 -4.53 5.01
C VAL A 68 1.70 -3.92 4.48
N LEU A 69 1.66 -3.24 3.33
CA LEU A 69 2.86 -2.56 2.79
C LEU A 69 3.43 -1.54 3.76
N SER A 70 2.58 -0.70 4.34
CA SER A 70 2.97 0.30 5.33
C SER A 70 3.66 -0.34 6.54
N SER A 71 3.11 -1.45 7.05
CA SER A 71 3.68 -2.19 8.18
C SER A 71 5.03 -2.82 7.84
N MET A 72 5.20 -3.34 6.63
CA MET A 72 6.47 -3.88 6.15
C MET A 72 7.52 -2.78 6.02
N ILE A 73 7.15 -1.59 5.54
CA ILE A 73 8.05 -0.42 5.47
C ILE A 73 8.44 0.03 6.88
N LEU A 74 7.48 0.20 7.79
CA LEU A 74 7.77 0.62 9.17
C LEU A 74 8.69 -0.38 9.89
N THR A 75 8.41 -1.68 9.77
CA THR A 75 9.17 -2.74 10.44
C THR A 75 10.54 -2.93 9.81
N GLY A 76 10.60 -2.99 8.46
CA GLY A 76 11.84 -3.17 7.72
C GLY A 76 12.80 -2.00 7.88
N ARG A 77 12.29 -0.79 8.12
CA ARG A 77 13.10 0.44 8.26
C ARG A 77 13.25 0.92 9.71
N LYS A 78 12.76 0.16 10.69
CA LYS A 78 12.74 0.52 12.12
C LYS A 78 12.12 1.91 12.40
N LEU A 79 11.15 2.32 11.58
CA LEU A 79 10.43 3.60 11.71
C LEU A 79 9.22 3.50 12.64
N THR A 80 9.05 2.36 13.32
CA THR A 80 7.95 2.10 14.27
C THR A 80 7.97 3.00 15.50
N SER A 81 9.08 3.66 15.81
CA SER A 81 9.20 4.62 16.93
C SER A 81 8.99 6.08 16.50
N ASP A 82 8.85 6.36 15.20
CA ASP A 82 8.67 7.72 14.70
C ASP A 82 7.18 8.05 14.56
N LEU A 83 6.72 9.03 15.35
CA LEU A 83 5.33 9.47 15.35
C LEU A 83 4.88 9.97 13.98
N PHE A 84 5.76 10.61 13.21
CA PHE A 84 5.45 11.11 11.88
C PHE A 84 5.21 9.96 10.89
N SER A 85 6.04 8.92 10.97
CA SER A 85 5.89 7.71 10.16
C SER A 85 4.59 6.95 10.48
N ILE A 86 4.19 6.88 11.75
CA ILE A 86 2.90 6.27 12.16
C ILE A 86 1.71 7.10 11.64
N LEU A 87 1.79 8.42 11.73
CA LEU A 87 0.75 9.32 11.23
C LEU A 87 0.58 9.17 9.71
N LEU A 88 1.67 9.08 8.96
CA LEU A 88 1.64 8.85 7.52
C LEU A 88 0.93 7.54 7.15
N VAL A 89 1.13 6.47 7.93
CA VAL A 89 0.37 5.23 7.74
C VAL A 89 -1.11 5.44 8.02
N GLY A 90 -1.47 6.07 9.14
CA GLY A 90 -2.87 6.37 9.47
C GLY A 90 -3.57 7.19 8.39
N VAL A 91 -2.89 8.20 7.85
CA VAL A 91 -3.36 9.04 6.75
C VAL A 91 -3.50 8.22 5.45
N GLY A 92 -2.50 7.42 5.09
CA GLY A 92 -2.56 6.55 3.91
C GLY A 92 -3.74 5.58 3.93
N VAL A 93 -4.00 4.99 5.09
CA VAL A 93 -5.12 4.05 5.28
C VAL A 93 -6.46 4.78 5.22
N TYR A 94 -6.56 5.93 5.87
CA TYR A 94 -7.77 6.75 5.84
C TYR A 94 -8.13 7.22 4.43
N LEU A 95 -7.16 7.72 3.66
CA LEU A 95 -7.36 8.12 2.26
C LEU A 95 -7.68 6.92 1.36
N SER A 96 -7.03 5.78 1.61
CA SER A 96 -7.29 4.55 0.87
C SER A 96 -8.72 4.04 1.06
N TYR A 97 -9.29 4.23 2.25
CA TYR A 97 -10.63 3.77 2.59
C TYR A 97 -11.71 4.76 2.13
N THR A 98 -11.47 6.04 2.38
CA THR A 98 -12.48 7.10 2.20
C THR A 98 -12.55 7.59 0.76
N THR A 99 -11.40 7.65 0.07
CA THR A 99 -11.32 8.25 -1.27
C THR A 99 -10.97 7.21 -2.31
N ASN A 100 -9.75 6.70 -2.29
CA ASN A 100 -9.28 5.67 -3.22
C ASN A 100 -7.87 5.20 -2.78
N VAL A 101 -7.57 3.93 -3.05
CA VAL A 101 -6.28 3.29 -2.80
C VAL A 101 -5.12 4.02 -3.49
N MET A 102 -5.33 4.58 -4.70
CA MET A 102 -4.30 5.38 -5.38
C MET A 102 -3.82 6.56 -4.53
N LEU A 103 -4.75 7.28 -3.88
CA LEU A 103 -4.41 8.42 -3.02
C LEU A 103 -3.80 7.97 -1.70
N GLY A 104 -4.27 6.85 -1.14
CA GLY A 104 -3.72 6.26 0.08
C GLY A 104 -2.28 5.75 -0.09
N MET A 105 -1.90 5.34 -1.29
CA MET A 105 -0.55 4.89 -1.62
C MET A 105 0.48 6.03 -1.73
N LEU A 106 0.06 7.29 -1.87
CA LEU A 106 0.97 8.45 -1.90
C LEU A 106 1.71 8.65 -0.57
N PRO A 107 1.03 8.68 0.60
CA PRO A 107 1.68 8.64 1.91
C PRO A 107 2.63 7.46 2.09
N VAL A 108 2.24 6.28 1.58
CA VAL A 108 3.08 5.06 1.67
C VAL A 108 4.33 5.18 0.82
N ALA A 109 4.24 5.77 -0.37
CA ALA A 109 5.41 6.07 -1.18
C ALA A 109 6.33 7.10 -0.51
N LEU A 110 5.77 8.11 0.16
CA LEU A 110 6.54 9.08 0.96
C LEU A 110 7.25 8.42 2.16
N LEU A 111 6.65 7.40 2.78
CA LEU A 111 7.34 6.62 3.82
C LEU A 111 8.61 5.95 3.30
N THR A 112 8.73 5.69 1.99
CA THR A 112 9.97 5.13 1.39
C THR A 112 11.06 6.18 1.17
N THR A 113 10.73 7.47 1.14
CA THR A 113 11.69 8.57 0.94
C THR A 113 12.21 9.14 2.26
N LEU A 114 11.53 8.90 3.39
CA LEU A 114 12.00 9.37 4.70
C LEU A 114 13.37 8.77 5.04
N PRO A 115 14.32 9.52 5.62
CA PRO A 115 15.56 8.94 6.11
C PRO A 115 15.27 7.94 7.24
N GLY A 116 15.87 6.75 7.17
CA GLY A 116 15.69 5.73 8.20
C GLY A 116 16.22 6.21 9.54
N SER A 117 15.54 5.87 10.65
CA SER A 117 16.05 6.18 11.98
C SER A 117 17.34 5.39 12.21
N SER A 118 18.48 6.07 12.05
CA SER A 118 19.80 5.54 12.34
C SER A 118 19.97 5.47 13.86
N LYS A 119 19.73 4.29 14.43
CA LYS A 119 20.40 3.84 15.64
C LYS A 119 21.17 2.57 15.35
#